data_AF-A0A6L4YQA0-F1
#
_entry.id   AF-A0A6L4YQA0-F1
#
_cell.length_a   1.000
_cell.length_b   1.000
_cell.length_c   1.000
_cell.angle_alpha   90.00
_cell.angle_beta   90.00
_cell.angle_gamma   90.00
#
_symmetry.space_group_name_H-M   'P 1'
#
loop_
_entity.id
_entity.type
_entity.pdbx_description
1 polymer ?
#
loop_
_entity_poly.entity_id
_entity_poly.type
_entity_poly.pdbx_seq_one_letter_code
_entity_poly.pdbx_strand_id
1 'polypeptide(L)'
;MTFDYCCSKNLSGKASWKGQVRLITEVDPYELTVTARNSSFHIICGTYTHGHFLCIPDLGVSTPLAALNDTFWNLEQLTINNPDLSEPDAISIICALKALKSHLAI
;
A
#
# COMPACT_ATOMS: atom_id res chain seq x y z
N MET A 1 4.53 -12.11 -9.73
CA MET A 1 3.89 -11.41 -10.88
C MET A 1 4.16 -9.91 -10.79
N THR A 2 4.08 -9.12 -11.87
CA THR A 2 4.30 -7.65 -11.83
C THR A 2 3.18 -6.91 -12.56
N PHE A 3 2.68 -5.81 -11.98
CA PHE A 3 1.65 -4.96 -12.59
C PHE A 3 1.82 -3.49 -12.18
N ASP A 4 1.36 -2.58 -13.04
CA ASP A 4 1.44 -1.14 -12.80
C ASP A 4 0.17 -0.60 -12.11
N TYR A 5 0.32 0.50 -11.39
CA TYR A 5 -0.80 1.23 -10.79
C TYR A 5 -0.60 2.75 -10.88
N CYS A 6 -1.69 3.50 -10.71
CA CYS A 6 -1.67 4.96 -10.69
C CYS A 6 -2.16 5.48 -9.35
N CYS A 7 -1.47 6.48 -8.82
CA CYS A 7 -1.91 7.29 -7.69
C CYS A 7 -2.29 8.70 -8.15
N SER A 8 -3.21 9.32 -7.42
CA SER A 8 -3.52 10.74 -7.53
C SER A 8 -3.65 11.34 -6.14
N LYS A 9 -2.88 12.37 -5.83
CA LYS A 9 -2.96 13.08 -4.54
C LYS A 9 -4.28 13.83 -4.37
N ASN A 10 -4.88 14.31 -5.46
CA ASN A 10 -6.13 15.07 -5.46
C ASN A 10 -7.15 14.47 -6.44
N LEU A 11 -8.44 14.67 -6.15
CA LEU A 11 -9.57 14.36 -7.05
C LEU A 11 -9.44 15.03 -8.43
N SER A 12 -8.72 16.16 -8.50
CA SER A 12 -8.49 16.91 -9.74
C SER A 12 -7.39 16.32 -10.64
N GLY A 13 -6.70 15.25 -10.23
CA GLY A 13 -5.67 14.56 -11.03
C GLY A 13 -4.36 15.33 -11.25
N LYS A 14 -4.26 16.57 -10.77
CA LYS A 14 -3.11 17.49 -11.01
C LYS A 14 -1.76 17.02 -10.43
N ALA A 15 -1.78 16.04 -9.53
CA ALA A 15 -0.57 15.40 -9.01
C ALA A 15 -0.79 13.90 -8.99
N SER A 16 -0.62 13.28 -10.16
CA SER A 16 -0.67 11.83 -10.35
C SER A 16 0.70 11.28 -10.72
N TRP A 17 0.96 10.04 -10.31
CA TRP A 17 2.16 9.32 -10.67
C TRP A 17 1.86 7.83 -10.84
N LYS A 18 2.74 7.16 -11.57
CA LYS A 18 2.71 5.71 -11.72
C LYS A 18 3.60 5.06 -10.69
N GLY A 19 3.21 3.88 -10.25
CA GLY A 19 4.06 2.97 -9.51
C GLY A 19 3.91 1.56 -10.08
N GLN A 20 4.75 0.66 -9.59
CA GLN A 20 4.72 -0.75 -9.96
C GLN A 20 4.66 -1.61 -8.71
N VAL A 21 3.86 -2.67 -8.78
CA VAL A 21 3.80 -3.73 -7.78
C VAL A 21 4.44 -4.97 -8.39
N ARG A 22 5.38 -5.56 -7.66
CA ARG A 22 5.87 -6.92 -7.93
C ARG A 22 5.46 -7.80 -6.77
N LEU A 23 4.52 -8.70 -7.04
CA LEU A 23 4.00 -9.69 -6.10
C LEU A 23 4.98 -10.86 -5.98
N ILE A 24 5.38 -11.15 -4.75
CA ILE A 24 6.24 -12.26 -4.36
C ILE A 24 5.38 -13.48 -4.01
N THR A 25 4.33 -13.26 -3.19
CA THR A 25 3.44 -14.32 -2.71
C THR A 25 1.98 -13.96 -2.99
N GLU A 26 1.24 -14.89 -3.62
CA GLU A 26 -0.17 -14.73 -4.03
C GLU A 26 -1.18 -15.28 -3.00
N VAL A 27 -0.69 -15.80 -1.88
CA VAL A 27 -1.48 -16.30 -0.77
C VAL A 27 -1.32 -15.39 0.44
N ASP A 28 -2.36 -15.31 1.28
CA ASP A 28 -2.34 -14.53 2.52
C ASP A 28 -1.40 -15.19 3.56
N PRO A 29 -0.46 -14.44 4.18
CA PRO A 29 -0.16 -13.03 3.94
C PRO A 29 0.61 -12.78 2.65
N TYR A 30 0.14 -11.79 1.90
CA TYR A 30 0.73 -11.35 0.65
C TYR A 30 2.05 -10.65 0.92
N GLU A 31 3.03 -10.94 0.07
CA GLU A 31 4.34 -10.31 0.08
C GLU A 31 4.56 -9.65 -1.27
N LEU A 32 4.93 -8.37 -1.27
CA LEU A 32 5.12 -7.60 -2.49
C LEU A 32 6.19 -6.52 -2.32
N THR A 33 6.83 -6.16 -3.42
CA THR A 33 7.65 -4.94 -3.49
C THR A 33 6.89 -3.89 -4.29
N VAL A 34 6.85 -2.67 -3.78
CA VAL A 34 6.25 -1.51 -4.43
C VAL A 34 7.34 -0.52 -4.79
N THR A 35 7.29 0.01 -6.02
CA THR A 35 8.18 1.10 -6.44
C THR A 35 7.35 2.27 -6.95
N ALA A 36 7.62 3.47 -6.44
CA ALA A 36 6.95 4.69 -6.85
C ALA A 36 7.80 5.91 -6.50
N ARG A 37 7.87 6.91 -7.38
CA ARG A 37 8.52 8.21 -7.12
C ARG A 37 9.96 8.10 -6.55
N ASN A 38 10.75 7.15 -7.06
CA ASN A 38 12.11 6.82 -6.59
C ASN A 38 12.20 6.18 -5.20
N SER A 39 11.06 5.85 -4.58
CA SER A 39 10.98 5.06 -3.35
C SER A 39 10.71 3.58 -3.69
N SER A 40 11.18 2.68 -2.84
CA SER A 40 10.87 1.25 -2.91
C SER A 40 10.53 0.72 -1.52
N PHE A 41 9.49 -0.11 -1.44
CA PHE A 41 8.96 -0.66 -0.19
C PHE A 41 8.81 -2.17 -0.30
N HIS A 42 9.37 -2.91 0.66
CA HIS A 42 9.07 -4.33 0.85
C HIS A 42 7.91 -4.45 1.82
N ILE A 43 6.75 -4.84 1.30
CA ILE A 43 5.48 -4.87 2.02
C ILE A 43 5.05 -6.31 2.27
N ILE A 44 4.62 -6.58 3.49
CA ILE A 44 3.86 -7.76 3.88
C ILE A 44 2.49 -7.26 4.34
N CYS A 45 1.41 -7.76 3.75
CA CYS A 45 0.05 -7.41 4.14
C CYS A 45 -0.87 -8.63 4.06
N GLY A 46 -1.92 -8.65 4.86
CA GLY A 46 -2.77 -9.83 4.93
C GLY A 46 -3.90 -9.68 5.93
N THR A 47 -4.52 -10.81 6.26
CA THR A 47 -5.55 -10.89 7.30
C THR A 47 -4.99 -11.50 8.58
N TYR A 48 -5.58 -11.10 9.69
CA TYR A 48 -5.39 -11.72 10.99
C TYR A 48 -6.72 -11.67 11.75
N THR A 49 -6.75 -12.23 12.95
CA THR A 49 -7.99 -12.40 13.74
C THR A 49 -8.75 -11.10 14.04
N HIS A 50 -8.10 -9.92 13.95
CA HIS A 50 -8.74 -8.63 14.22
C HIS A 50 -8.89 -7.74 12.98
N GLY A 51 -8.63 -8.25 11.76
CA GLY A 51 -8.82 -7.49 10.53
C GLY A 51 -7.66 -7.65 9.55
N HIS A 52 -7.26 -6.56 8.91
CA HIS A 52 -6.14 -6.54 7.97
C HIS A 52 -4.93 -5.81 8.57
N PHE A 53 -3.75 -6.12 8.06
CA PHE A 53 -2.53 -5.44 8.50
C PHE A 53 -1.61 -5.10 7.33
N LEU A 54 -0.76 -4.11 7.56
CA LEU A 54 0.37 -3.74 6.73
C LEU A 54 1.64 -3.78 7.59
N CYS A 55 2.72 -4.31 7.03
CA CYS A 55 4.05 -4.27 7.60
C CYS A 55 5.07 -3.93 6.50
N ILE A 56 6.01 -3.04 6.81
CA ILE A 56 7.19 -2.72 6.00
C ILE A 56 8.41 -2.91 6.90
N PRO A 57 8.99 -4.13 6.96
CA PRO A 57 10.03 -4.48 7.91
C PRO A 57 11.25 -3.54 7.84
N ASP A 58 11.68 -3.20 6.63
CA ASP A 58 12.87 -2.37 6.39
C ASP A 58 12.76 -0.95 6.96
N LEU A 59 11.53 -0.46 7.14
CA LEU A 59 11.26 0.87 7.69
C LEU A 59 10.77 0.82 9.15
N GLY A 60 10.59 -0.37 9.72
CA GLY A 60 9.98 -0.54 11.04
C GLY A 60 8.52 -0.06 11.09
N VAL A 61 7.84 0.01 9.94
CA VAL A 61 6.47 0.50 9.82
C VAL A 61 5.50 -0.66 9.93
N SER A 62 4.48 -0.52 10.78
CA SER A 62 3.34 -1.43 10.80
C SER A 62 2.06 -0.66 11.14
N THR A 63 0.93 -1.07 10.56
CA THR A 63 -0.37 -0.45 10.86
C THR A 63 -1.51 -1.45 10.64
N PRO A 64 -2.56 -1.42 11.47
CA PRO A 64 -3.82 -2.06 11.12
C PRO A 64 -4.42 -1.38 9.89
N LEU A 65 -5.19 -2.15 9.13
CA LEU A 65 -5.92 -1.72 7.95
C LEU A 65 -7.40 -2.11 8.05
N ALA A 66 -8.26 -1.34 7.39
CA ALA A 66 -9.56 -1.81 6.95
C ALA A 66 -9.39 -2.66 5.68
N ALA A 67 -10.41 -2.75 4.82
CA ALA A 67 -10.27 -3.42 3.53
C ALA A 67 -9.16 -2.76 2.70
N LEU A 68 -8.41 -3.55 1.90
CA LEU A 68 -7.27 -3.06 1.11
C LEU A 68 -7.61 -1.92 0.13
N ASN A 69 -8.88 -1.78 -0.28
CA ASN A 69 -9.37 -0.70 -1.15
C ASN A 69 -9.89 0.53 -0.39
N ASP A 70 -9.98 0.50 0.93
CA ASP A 70 -10.32 1.68 1.74
C ASP A 70 -9.11 2.61 1.81
N THR A 71 -8.95 3.44 0.78
CA THR A 71 -7.78 4.31 0.68
C THR A 71 -7.80 5.47 1.67
N PHE A 72 -8.96 5.85 2.18
CA PHE A 72 -9.07 6.99 3.08
C PHE A 72 -8.66 6.58 4.49
N TRP A 73 -9.30 5.55 5.04
CA TRP A 73 -9.01 5.09 6.40
C TRP A 73 -7.59 4.54 6.51
N ASN A 74 -7.15 3.75 5.54
CA ASN A 74 -5.82 3.15 5.58
C ASN A 74 -4.70 4.21 5.49
N LEU A 75 -4.91 5.29 4.73
CA LEU A 75 -3.95 6.39 4.67
C LEU A 75 -3.87 7.14 6.00
N GLU A 76 -5.02 7.40 6.63
CA GLU A 76 -5.08 8.04 7.95
C GLU A 76 -4.38 7.19 9.01
N GLN A 77 -4.68 5.90 9.09
CA GLN A 77 -4.03 4.98 10.05
C GLN A 77 -2.51 4.88 9.81
N LEU A 78 -2.08 4.74 8.56
CA LEU A 78 -0.66 4.65 8.20
C LEU A 78 0.10 5.91 8.63
N THR A 79 -0.46 7.10 8.39
CA THR A 79 0.19 8.37 8.71
C THR A 79 0.16 8.71 10.20
N ILE A 80 -0.93 8.39 10.92
CA ILE A 80 -1.02 8.59 12.37
C ILE A 80 -0.01 7.69 13.10
N ASN A 81 0.08 6.41 12.71
CA ASN A 81 0.94 5.45 13.39
C ASN A 81 2.43 5.59 12.99
N ASN A 82 2.72 6.28 11.89
CA ASN A 82 4.07 6.39 11.32
C ASN A 82 4.32 7.85 10.86
N PRO A 83 4.49 8.80 11.80
CA PRO A 83 4.56 10.23 11.48
C PRO A 83 5.79 10.63 10.64
N ASP A 84 6.84 9.81 10.65
CA ASP A 84 8.06 10.03 9.86
C ASP A 84 7.90 9.58 8.39
N LEU A 85 6.83 8.83 8.07
CA LEU A 85 6.56 8.41 6.70
C LEU A 85 6.01 9.59 5.89
N SER A 86 6.66 9.89 4.77
CA SER A 86 6.22 11.00 3.92
C SER A 86 4.81 10.74 3.35
N GLU A 87 3.98 11.77 3.30
CA GLU A 87 2.61 11.68 2.76
C GLU A 87 2.58 11.08 1.33
N PRO A 88 3.47 11.45 0.39
CA PRO A 88 3.51 10.81 -0.92
C PRO A 88 3.83 9.31 -0.91
N ASP A 89 4.69 8.86 0.01
CA ASP A 89 5.04 7.45 0.15
C ASP A 89 3.86 6.67 0.72
N ALA A 90 3.21 7.22 1.76
CA ALA A 90 1.99 6.66 2.32
C ALA A 90 0.89 6.50 1.25
N ILE A 91 0.64 7.54 0.44
CA ILE A 91 -0.30 7.46 -0.69
C ILE A 91 0.12 6.36 -1.67
N SER A 92 1.42 6.27 -2.00
CA SER A 92 1.93 5.26 -2.94
C SER A 92 1.70 3.84 -2.47
N ILE A 93 1.90 3.57 -1.18
CA ILE A 93 1.65 2.28 -0.53
C ILE A 93 0.15 1.95 -0.59
N ILE A 94 -0.71 2.90 -0.21
CA ILE A 94 -2.16 2.68 -0.15
C ILE A 94 -2.77 2.43 -1.54
N CYS A 95 -2.36 3.15 -2.58
CA CYS A 95 -2.82 2.85 -3.94
C CYS A 95 -2.38 1.44 -4.39
N ALA A 96 -1.17 1.01 -4.00
CA ALA A 96 -0.68 -0.32 -4.35
C ALA A 96 -1.53 -1.42 -3.71
N LEU A 97 -1.96 -1.25 -2.45
CA LEU A 97 -2.88 -2.18 -1.78
C LEU A 97 -4.24 -2.25 -2.48
N LYS A 98 -4.79 -1.11 -2.90
CA LYS A 98 -6.04 -1.07 -3.71
C LYS A 98 -5.87 -1.79 -5.05
N ALA A 99 -4.73 -1.60 -5.70
CA ALA A 99 -4.42 -2.27 -6.96
C ALA A 99 -4.25 -3.79 -6.76
N LEU A 100 -3.60 -4.22 -5.68
CA LEU A 100 -3.44 -5.63 -5.29
C LEU A 100 -4.79 -6.32 -5.12
N LYS A 101 -5.71 -5.70 -4.35
CA LYS A 101 -7.08 -6.22 -4.18
C LYS A 101 -7.78 -6.46 -5.52
N SER A 102 -7.65 -5.48 -6.42
CA SER A 102 -8.28 -5.53 -7.74
C SER A 102 -7.64 -6.60 -8.64
N HIS A 103 -6.33 -6.78 -8.53
CA HIS A 103 -5.56 -7.75 -9.31
C HIS A 103 -5.82 -9.19 -8.88
N LEU A 104 -5.91 -9.45 -7.58
CA LEU A 104 -6.17 -10.78 -7.01
C LEU A 104 -7.67 -11.10 -6.86
N ALA A 105 -8.55 -10.14 -7.13
CA ALA A 105 -10.00 -10.27 -6.96
C ALA A 105 -10.44 -10.72 -5.54
N ILE A 106 -9.78 -10.16 -4.51
CA ILE A 106 -10.02 -10.40 -3.08
C ILE A 106 -10.71 -9.21 -2.39
#